data_AF-A0A2T5K2C5-F1
#
_entry.id   AF-A0A2T5K2C5-F1
#
_cell.length_a   1.000
_cell.length_b   1.000
_cell.length_c   1.000
_cell.angle_alpha   90.00
_cell.angle_beta   90.00
_cell.angle_gamma   90.00
#
_symmetry.space_group_name_H-M   'P 1'
#
loop_
_entity.id
_entity.type
_entity.pdbx_description
1 polymer ?
#
loop_
_entity_poly.entity_id
_entity_poly.type
_entity_poly.pdbx_seq_one_letter_code
_entity_poly.pdbx_strand_id
1 'polypeptide(L)' 'MPSYAVYIRTKEGHIERMKNVVSHLPLVARTHSGASNTYVHEESLVGFPESMVLWAASTGPSVGIAPLNPDLGDQMAGS' A
#
# COMPACT_ATOMS: atom_id res chain seq x y z
N MET A 1 7.55 12.63 -5.84
CA MET A 1 7.13 11.22 -6.06
C MET A 1 6.57 10.69 -4.76
N PRO A 2 5.41 10.00 -4.78
CA PRO A 2 4.86 9.41 -3.57
C PRO A 2 5.83 8.37 -3.00
N SER A 3 5.86 8.27 -1.67
CA SER A 3 6.72 7.35 -0.95
C SER A 3 5.85 6.42 -0.11
N TYR A 4 6.11 5.13 -0.18
CA TYR A 4 5.32 4.10 0.47
C TYR A 4 6.19 3.25 1.42
N ALA A 5 5.65 2.95 2.60
CA ALA A 5 6.13 1.86 3.45
C ALA A 5 5.83 0.53 2.78
N VAL A 6 6.72 -0.45 2.95
CA VAL A 6 6.56 -1.80 2.43
C VAL A 6 6.20 -2.77 3.55
N TYR A 7 5.21 -3.61 3.28
CA TYR A 7 4.70 -4.63 4.18
C TYR A 7 4.82 -6.01 3.56
N ILE A 8 5.01 -7.02 4.41
CA ILE A 8 4.93 -8.44 4.04
C ILE A 8 3.86 -9.09 4.89
N ARG A 9 2.93 -9.80 4.25
CA ARG A 9 2.03 -10.75 4.90
C ARG A 9 2.55 -12.16 4.64
N THR A 10 2.74 -12.95 5.68
CA THR A 10 3.21 -14.34 5.57
C THR A 10 2.06 -15.29 5.25
N LYS A 11 2.37 -16.57 5.04
CA LYS A 11 1.36 -17.61 4.82
C LYS A 11 0.45 -17.80 6.05
N GLU A 12 1.02 -17.59 7.23
CA GLU A 12 0.35 -17.69 8.53
C GLU A 12 -0.51 -16.45 8.82
N GLY A 13 -0.45 -15.42 7.96
CA GLY A 13 -1.18 -14.17 8.13
C GLY A 13 -0.46 -13.16 9.03
N HIS A 14 0.78 -13.43 9.44
CA HIS A 14 1.58 -12.43 10.16
C HIS A 14 1.95 -11.29 9.24
N ILE A 15 1.83 -10.07 9.75
CA ILE A 15 2.12 -8.86 8.99
C ILE A 15 3.34 -8.17 9.58
N GLU A 16 4.30 -7.84 8.72
CA GLU A 16 5.52 -7.15 9.10
C GLU A 16 5.73 -5.91 8.25
N ARG A 17 6.03 -4.78 8.89
CA ARG A 17 6.48 -3.55 8.23
C ARG A 17 7.99 -3.60 8.06
N MET A 18 8.46 -3.54 6.81
CA MET A 18 9.88 -3.57 6.49
C MET A 18 10.54 -2.27 6.98
N LYS A 19 11.60 -2.42 7.78
CA LYS A 19 12.38 -1.29 8.29
C LYS A 19 13.34 -0.80 7.20
N ASN A 20 13.46 0.52 7.06
CA ASN A 20 14.37 1.18 6.11
C ASN A 20 14.13 0.86 4.62
N VAL A 21 12.97 0.31 4.27
CA VAL A 21 12.57 0.08 2.88
C VAL A 21 11.45 1.06 2.54
N VAL A 22 11.70 1.90 1.54
CA VAL A 22 10.72 2.83 0.99
C VAL A 22 10.57 2.54 -0.50
N SER A 23 9.33 2.36 -0.94
CA SER A 23 9.02 2.24 -2.35
C SER A 23 8.58 3.58 -2.92
N HIS A 24 9.18 3.95 -4.05
CA HIS A 24 8.76 5.11 -4.86
C HIS A 24 7.97 4.66 -6.09
N LEU A 25 7.33 3.49 -6.02
CA LEU A 25 6.48 2.99 -7.09
C LEU A 25 5.52 4.10 -7.50
N PRO A 26 5.41 4.41 -8.80
CA PRO A 26 4.31 5.21 -9.31
C PRO A 26 3.08 4.33 -9.14
N LEU A 27 2.44 4.41 -7.98
CA LEU A 27 1.10 3.87 -7.81
C LEU A 27 0.27 4.65 -8.82
N VAL A 28 -0.13 4.01 -9.91
CA VAL A 28 -1.01 4.61 -10.90
C VAL A 28 -2.36 4.67 -10.21
N ALA A 29 -2.55 5.75 -9.45
CA ALA A 29 -3.68 5.97 -8.59
C ALA A 29 -4.93 6.04 -9.45
N ARG A 30 -5.56 4.88 -9.72
CA ARG A 30 -6.86 4.76 -10.39
C ARG A 30 -7.04 5.64 -11.63
N THR A 31 -5.98 6.04 -12.33
CA THR A 31 -6.08 6.86 -13.53
C THR A 31 -6.32 5.96 -14.71
N HIS A 32 -7.61 5.69 -14.97
CA HIS A 32 -8.28 5.63 -16.28
C HIS A 32 -7.43 5.42 -17.56
N SER A 33 -6.46 4.51 -17.57
CA SER A 33 -5.62 4.24 -18.74
C SER A 33 -4.91 2.90 -18.60
N GLY A 34 -5.67 1.80 -18.66
CA GLY A 34 -5.18 0.47 -19.07
C GLY A 34 -4.09 -0.23 -18.26
N ALA A 35 -3.47 0.41 -17.28
CA ALA A 35 -2.48 -0.18 -16.39
C ALA A 35 -3.20 -0.91 -15.26
N SER A 36 -3.09 -2.24 -15.24
CA SER A 36 -3.61 -3.07 -14.14
C SER A 36 -2.88 -2.66 -12.86
N ASN A 37 -3.60 -2.07 -11.92
CA ASN A 37 -3.03 -1.69 -10.63
C ASN A 37 -2.61 -2.98 -9.90
N THR A 38 -1.34 -3.10 -9.51
CA THR A 38 -0.84 -4.32 -8.87
C THR A 38 -1.35 -4.47 -7.43
N TYR A 39 -1.57 -3.36 -6.74
CA TYR A 39 -2.03 -3.33 -5.35
C TYR A 39 -3.47 -2.80 -5.27
N VAL A 40 -4.44 -3.71 -5.22
CA VAL A 40 -5.89 -3.40 -5.29
C VAL A 40 -6.67 -3.83 -4.06
N HIS A 41 -6.04 -4.56 -3.16
CA HIS A 41 -6.71 -5.12 -1.99
C HIS A 41 -6.39 -4.28 -0.75
N GLU A 42 -7.36 -3.47 -0.33
CA GLU A 42 -7.24 -2.61 0.85
C GLU A 42 -7.45 -3.43 2.15
N GLU A 43 -6.57 -3.25 3.13
CA GLU A 43 -6.71 -3.81 4.47
C GLU A 43 -6.35 -2.75 5.51
N SER A 44 -7.24 -2.54 6.49
CA SER A 44 -6.96 -1.68 7.63
C SER A 44 -6.15 -2.43 8.68
N LEU A 45 -5.00 -1.89 9.07
CA LEU A 45 -4.14 -2.49 10.08
C LEU A 45 -4.19 -1.72 11.39
N VAL A 46 -4.21 -2.45 12.51
CA VAL A 46 -4.17 -1.90 13.87
C VAL A 46 -2.78 -2.12 14.46
N GLY A 47 -2.24 -1.12 15.14
CA GLY A 47 -0.93 -1.20 15.81
C GLY A 47 0.28 -0.91 14.91
N PHE A 48 0.05 -0.46 13.67
CA PHE A 48 1.09 0.00 12.76
C PHE A 48 1.04 1.53 12.58
N PRO A 49 2.16 2.15 12.15
CA PRO A 49 2.18 3.60 11.89
C PRO A 49 1.22 4.00 10.76
N GLU A 50 1.08 3.16 9.74
CA GLU A 50 0.15 3.34 8.64
C GLU A 50 -1.13 2.52 8.86
N SER A 51 -2.28 3.17 8.76
CA SER A 51 -3.60 2.60 9.07
C SER A 51 -4.20 1.76 7.94
N MET A 52 -3.72 1.91 6.71
CA MET A 52 -4.24 1.23 5.53
C MET A 52 -3.10 0.74 4.65
N VAL A 53 -3.15 -0.54 4.28
CA VAL A 53 -2.21 -1.20 3.37
C VAL A 53 -2.95 -1.67 2.13
N LEU A 54 -2.36 -1.42 0.97
CA LEU A 54 -2.78 -1.98 -0.31
C LEU A 54 -1.94 -3.22 -0.63
N TRP A 55 -2.58 -4.38 -0.76
CA TRP A 55 -1.93 -5.65 -1.04
C TRP A 55 -1.98 -6.03 -2.51
N ALA A 56 -0.94 -6.73 -2.95
CA ALA A 56 -0.87 -7.32 -4.28
C ALA A 56 -1.80 -8.54 -4.45
N ALA A 57 -2.15 -9.20 -3.34
CA ALA A 57 -3.07 -10.34 -3.31
C ALA A 57 -4.05 -10.22 -2.13
N SER A 58 -5.30 -10.63 -2.33
CA SER A 58 -6.34 -10.54 -1.29
C SER A 58 -6.04 -11.40 -0.06
N THR A 59 -5.46 -12.60 -0.25
CA THR A 59 -5.19 -13.56 0.83
C THR A 59 -3.85 -14.25 0.67
N GLY A 60 -3.33 -14.83 1.76
CA GLY A 60 -2.06 -15.57 1.77
C GLY A 60 -0.83 -14.66 1.69
N PRO A 61 0.34 -15.23 1.37
CA PRO A 61 1.59 -14.49 1.27
C PRO A 61 1.47 -13.33 0.27
N SER A 62 1.77 -12.12 0.70
CA SER A 62 1.64 -10.95 -0.17
C SER A 62 2.57 -9.82 0.25
N VAL A 63 2.89 -8.96 -0.71
CA VAL A 63 3.54 -7.68 -0.47
C VAL A 63 2.48 -6.60 -0.46
N GLY A 64 2.57 -5.73 0.53
CA GLY A 64 1.68 -4.60 0.72
C GLY A 64 2.45 -3.29 0.68
N ILE A 65 1.75 -2.20 0.36
CA ILE A 65 2.29 -0.85 0.43
C ILE A 65 1.32 0.07 1.16
N ALA A 66 1.86 1.02 1.91
CA ALA A 66 1.09 2.05 2.60
C ALA A 66 1.72 3.42 2.39
N PRO A 67 0.94 4.48 2.10
CA PRO A 67 1.49 5.81 1.91
C PRO A 67 2.14 6.32 3.20
N LEU A 68 3.38 6.82 3.12
CA LEU A 68 4.08 7.39 4.28
C LEU A 68 3.52 8.77 4.67
N ASN A 69 2.95 9.49 3.72
CA ASN A 69 2.32 10.79 3.92
C ASN A 69 0.87 10.73 3.39
N PRO A 70 -0.14 10.66 4.27
CA PRO A 70 -1.55 10.60 3.85
C PRO A 70 -2.03 11.90 3.18
N ASP A 71 -1.41 13.05 3.46
CA ASP A 71 -1.74 14.35 2.82
C ASP A 71 -1.58 14.35 1.29
N LEU A 72 -0.76 13.45 0.74
CA LEU A 72 -0.64 13.30 -0.72
C LEU A 72 -1.80 12.50 -1.33
N GLY A 73 -2.52 11.72 -0.52
CA GLY A 73 -3.71 10.97 -0.91
C GLY A 73 -4.96 11.84 -0.93
N ASP A 74 -5.10 12.78 0.02
CA ASP A 74 -6.23 13.72 0.06
C ASP A 74 -6.18 14.77 -1.05
N GLN A 75 -4.99 15.19 -1.50
CA GLN A 75 -4.88 16.03 -2.71
C GLN A 75 -5.22 15.31 -4.03
N MET A 76 -5.39 13.98 -4.02
CA MET A 76 -5.90 13.21 -5.17
C MET A 76 -7.35 12.74 -5.00
N ALA A 77 -7.97 12.99 -3.85
CA ALA A 77 -9.38 12.70 -3.57
C ALA A 77 -10.27 13.95 -3.52
N GLY A 78 -9.68 15.16 -3.51
CA GLY A 78 -10.40 16.43 -3.55
C GLY A 78 -10.59 16.97 -4.96
N SER A 79 -11.79 16.81 -5.52
CA SER A 79 -12.40 17.71 -6.52
C SER A 79 -13.78 18.12 -6.03
#